data_AF-A0A0B1U340-F1
#
_entry.id   AF-A0A0B1U340-F1
#
_cell.length_a   1.000
_cell.length_b   1.000
_cell.length_c   1.000
_cell.angle_alpha   90.00
_cell.angle_beta   90.00
_cell.angle_gamma   90.00
#
_symmetry.space_group_name_H-M   'P 1'
#
loop_
_entity.id
_entity.type
_entity.pdbx_description
1 polymer ?
#
loop_
_entity_poly.entity_id
_entity_poly.type
_entity_poly.pdbx_seq_one_letter_code
_entity_poly.pdbx_strand_id
1 'polypeptide(L)' 'MLIVEKEAKFKYCPLLTTHDDKMKFCQGTMCMMWRATDAETGYCGLAGTPVALTAKS' A
#
# COMPACT_ATOMS: atom_id res chain seq x y z
N MET A 1 -0.39 5.89 5.54
CA MET A 1 -1.33 5.42 6.59
C MET A 1 -0.84 4.06 7.06
N LEU A 2 -0.64 3.89 8.36
CA LEU A 2 -0.30 2.60 8.97
C LEU A 2 -1.54 1.71 8.91
N ILE A 3 -1.43 0.50 8.37
CA ILE A 3 -2.54 -0.44 8.25
C ILE A 3 -2.07 -1.85 8.62
N VAL A 4 -3.00 -2.65 9.15
CA VAL A 4 -2.74 -4.08 9.39
C VAL A 4 -2.66 -4.79 8.03
N GLU A 5 -1.68 -5.67 7.85
CA GLU A 5 -1.47 -6.38 6.57
C GLU A 5 -2.73 -7.13 6.11
N LYS A 6 -3.44 -7.77 7.06
CA LYS A 6 -4.69 -8.48 6.81
C LYS A 6 -5.79 -7.58 6.25
N GLU A 7 -5.75 -6.29 6.55
CA GLU A 7 -6.68 -5.28 6.02
C GLU A 7 -6.16 -4.67 4.71
N ALA A 8 -4.83 -4.60 4.54
CA ALA A 8 -4.19 -4.03 3.37
C ALA A 8 -4.66 -4.69 2.08
N LYS A 9 -4.81 -6.03 2.09
CA LYS A 9 -5.29 -6.81 0.94
C LYS A 9 -6.70 -6.45 0.45
N PHE A 10 -7.47 -5.71 1.24
CA PHE A 10 -8.80 -5.23 0.86
C PHE A 10 -8.82 -3.76 0.41
N LYS A 11 -7.66 -3.09 0.41
CA LYS A 11 -7.52 -1.69 -0.01
C LYS A 11 -6.81 -1.61 -1.35
N TYR A 12 -7.24 -0.68 -2.20
CA TYR A 12 -6.54 -0.36 -3.44
C TYR A 12 -5.18 0.29 -3.13
N CYS A 13 -4.14 -0.20 -3.81
CA CYS A 13 -2.79 0.31 -3.67
C CYS A 13 -2.52 1.36 -4.75
N PRO A 14 -2.26 2.63 -4.38
CA PRO A 14 -2.00 3.70 -5.34
C PRO A 14 -0.67 3.53 -6.09
N LEU A 15 0.22 2.68 -5.60
CA LEU A 15 1.53 2.39 -6.23
C LEU A 15 1.50 1.16 -7.13
N LEU A 16 0.49 0.30 -7.00
CA LEU A 16 0.39 -0.94 -7.75
C LEU A 16 -0.70 -0.79 -8.81
N THR A 17 -0.35 -0.13 -9.91
CA THR A 17 -1.22 0.02 -11.08
C THR A 17 -0.86 -1.00 -12.16
N THR A 18 -1.85 -1.41 -12.94
CA THR A 18 -1.62 -2.12 -14.20
C THR A 18 -1.18 -1.15 -15.29
N HIS A 19 -0.74 -1.69 -16.42
CA HIS A 19 -0.46 -0.89 -17.62
C HIS A 19 -1.65 0.01 -18.03
N ASP A 20 -2.89 -0.44 -17.82
CA ASP A 20 -4.11 0.34 -18.07
C ASP A 20 -4.54 1.28 -16.92
N ASP A 21 -3.60 1.70 -16.06
CA ASP A 21 -3.83 2.59 -14.90
C ASP A 21 -4.86 2.11 -13.86
N LYS A 22 -5.25 0.82 -13.90
CA LYS A 22 -6.16 0.24 -12.90
C LYS A 22 -5.40 -0.06 -11.61
N MET A 23 -5.89 0.47 -10.50
CA MET A 23 -5.37 0.16 -9.18
C MET A 23 -5.66 -1.31 -8.82
N LYS A 24 -4.64 -2.00 -8.33
CA LYS A 24 -4.78 -3.34 -7.75
C LYS A 24 -4.92 -3.27 -6.23
N PHE A 25 -5.45 -4.33 -5.65
CA PHE A 25 -5.39 -4.50 -4.20
C PHE A 25 -3.93 -4.58 -3.73
N CYS A 26 -3.65 -4.05 -2.53
CA CYS A 26 -2.34 -4.17 -1.92
C CYS A 26 -1.98 -5.65 -1.73
N GLN A 27 -0.73 -6.03 -1.99
CA GLN A 27 -0.26 -7.40 -1.77
C GLN A 27 0.45 -7.58 -0.42
N GLY A 28 0.35 -6.60 0.49
CA GLY A 28 0.96 -6.67 1.82
C GLY A 28 2.46 -6.96 1.76
N THR A 29 2.94 -7.88 2.59
CA THR A 29 4.36 -8.27 2.68
C THR A 29 4.95 -8.83 1.37
N MET A 30 4.10 -9.31 0.45
CA MET A 30 4.53 -9.78 -0.87
C MET A 30 4.80 -8.64 -1.87
N CYS A 31 4.54 -7.39 -1.49
CA CYS A 31 4.73 -6.22 -2.35
C CYS A 31 6.05 -5.50 -2.04
N MET A 32 6.86 -5.19 -3.06
CA MET A 32 8.11 -4.41 -2.86
C MET A 32 7.88 -2.97 -2.34
N MET A 33 6.66 -2.45 -2.49
CA MET A 33 6.25 -1.13 -1.99
C MET A 33 5.70 -1.17 -0.55
N TRP A 34 5.58 -2.36 0.06
CA TRP A 34 5.19 -2.47 1.45
C TRP A 34 6.37 -2.20 2.38
N ARG A 35 6.13 -1.38 3.39
CA ARG A 35 7.08 -1.06 4.45
C ARG A 35 6.50 -1.52 5.76
N ALA A 36 7.02 -2.63 6.27
CA ALA A 36 6.67 -3.14 7.60
C ALA A 36 7.20 -2.17 8.66
N THR A 37 6.33 -1.81 9.60
CA THR A 37 6.66 -1.02 10.79
C THR A 37 6.76 -1.87 12.03
N ASP A 38 5.97 -2.95 12.08
CA ASP A 38 6.07 -4.02 13.05
C ASP A 38 5.77 -5.37 12.36
N ALA A 39 5.49 -6.42 13.13
CA ALA A 39 5.22 -7.76 12.62
C ALA A 39 3.89 -7.90 11.84
N GLU A 40 2.92 -7.02 12.08
CA GLU A 40 1.56 -7.11 11.52
C GLU A 40 1.09 -5.84 10.80
N THR A 41 1.76 -4.71 11.02
CA THR A 41 1.43 -3.41 10.46
C THR A 41 2.53 -2.88 9.54
N GLY A 42 2.07 -2.07 8.59
CA GLY A 42 2.96 -1.39 7.68
C GLY A 42 2.22 -0.34 6.88
N TYR A 43 2.90 0.22 5.89
CA TYR A 43 2.34 1.19 4.97
C TYR A 43 2.86 0.97 3.56
N CYS A 44 2.09 1.41 2.56
CA CYS A 44 2.58 1.49 1.19
C CYS A 44 3.42 2.76 1.00
N GLY A 45 4.63 2.61 0.48
CA GLY A 45 5.55 3.71 0.22
C GLY A 45 6.76 3.29 -0.61
N LEU A 46 7.25 4.22 -1.45
CA LEU A 46 8.57 4.09 -2.07
C LEU A 46 9.64 4.53 -1.06
N ALA A 47 10.92 4.21 -1.31
CA ALA A 47 12.01 4.46 -0.37
C ALA A 47 11.96 5.90 0.21
N GLY A 48 11.65 6.02 1.51
CA GLY A 48 11.56 7.29 2.23
C GLY A 48 10.31 8.14 1.99
N THR A 49 9.37 7.71 1.13
CA THR A 49 8.16 8.48 0.80
C THR A 49 6.91 7.65 1.09
N PRO A 50 6.28 7.80 2.27
CA PRO A 50 5.00 7.15 2.54
C PRO A 50 3.94 7.72 1.62
N VAL A 51 3.08 6.87 1.06
CA VAL A 51 1.95 7.37 0.29
C VAL A 51 0.89 7.88 1.25
N ALA A 52 0.61 9.18 1.17
CA ALA A 52 -0.64 9.71 1.65
C ALA A 52 -1.73 9.12 0.77
N LEU A 53 -2.66 8.35 1.35
CA LEU A 53 -3.93 8.08 0.68
C LEU A 53 -4.55 9.45 0.45
N THR A 54 -4.40 10.00 -0.76
CA THR A 54 -5.07 11.22 -1.17
C THR A 54 -6.56 10.94 -1.08
N ALA A 55 -7.16 11.33 0.04
CA ALA A 55 -8.55 11.72 0.03
C ALA A 55 -8.61 12.90 -0.94
N LYS A 56 -9.00 12.62 -2.20
CA LYS A 56 -9.44 13.68 -3.10
C LYS A 56 -10.59 14.39 -2.38
N SER A 57 -10.34 15.61 -1.91
CA SER A 57 -11.38 16.61 -1.68
C SER A 57 -11.95 17.06 -3.01
#